data_AF-V2YKC4-F1
#
_entry.id   AF-V2YKC4-F1
#
_cell.length_a   1.000
_cell.length_b   1.000
_cell.length_c   1.000
_cell.angle_alpha   90.00
_cell.angle_beta   90.00
_cell.angle_gamma   90.00
#
_symmetry.space_group_name_H-M   'P 1'
#
loop_
_entity.id
_entity.type
_entity.pdbx_description
1 polymer ?
#
loop_
_entity_poly.entity_id
_entity_poly.type
_entity_poly.pdbx_seq_one_letter_code
_entity_poly.pdbx_strand_id
1 'polypeptide(L)' 'MPHSIERSIEAAEVSLRMEGLSVTETCKELCRKLLAGEITLEQYLAHIIPERGER' A
#
# COMPACT_ATOMS: atom_id res chain seq x y z
N MET A 1 5.61 16.77 1.77
CA MET A 1 6.77 16.54 0.87
C MET A 1 6.52 15.25 0.09
N PRO A 2 6.10 15.32 -1.18
CA PRO A 2 5.82 14.13 -1.99
C PRO A 2 7.04 13.20 -2.13
N HIS A 3 8.26 13.75 -2.10
CA HIS A 3 9.50 12.97 -2.08
C HIS A 3 9.67 12.05 -0.87
N SER A 4 9.03 12.33 0.27
CA SER A 4 9.13 11.49 1.47
C SER A 4 8.22 10.27 1.40
N ILE A 5 7.05 10.40 0.75
CA ILE A 5 6.09 9.29 0.58
C ILE A 5 6.70 8.25 -0.35
N GLU A 6 7.21 8.69 -1.49
CA GLU A 6 7.78 7.79 -2.50
C GLU A 6 8.95 6.99 -1.99
N ARG A 7 9.88 7.64 -1.27
CA ARG A 7 10.99 6.95 -0.61
C ARG A 7 10.52 5.95 0.44
N SER A 8 9.46 6.27 1.18
CA SER A 8 8.92 5.36 2.20
C SER A 8 8.32 4.11 1.56
N ILE A 9 7.60 4.28 0.44
CA ILE A 9 7.03 3.17 -0.35
C ILE A 9 8.16 2.33 -0.96
N GLU A 10 9.18 2.95 -1.55
CA GLU A 10 10.33 2.25 -2.14
C GLU A 10 11.12 1.46 -1.10
N ALA A 11 11.38 2.05 0.07
CA ALA A 11 12.07 1.36 1.18
C ALA A 11 11.29 0.14 1.67
N ALA A 12 9.97 0.27 1.82
CA ALA A 12 9.09 -0.84 2.20
C ALA A 12 9.07 -1.93 1.10
N GLU A 13 9.02 -1.55 -0.18
CA GLU A 13 9.07 -2.48 -1.31
C GLU A 13 10.38 -3.28 -1.31
N VAL A 14 11.52 -2.61 -1.10
CA VAL A 14 12.83 -3.28 -1.01
C VAL A 14 12.87 -4.26 0.15
N SER A 15 12.39 -3.87 1.34
CA SER A 15 12.31 -4.76 2.51
C SER A 15 11.51 -6.03 2.20
N LEU A 16 10.32 -5.87 1.63
CA LEU A 16 9.45 -7.00 1.26
C LEU A 16 10.08 -7.89 0.19
N ARG A 17 10.79 -7.31 -0.78
CA ARG A 17 11.50 -8.06 -1.81
C ARG A 17 12.60 -8.94 -1.23
N MET A 18 13.28 -8.49 -0.18
CA MET A 18 14.28 -9.30 0.54
C MET A 18 13.66 -10.52 1.23
N GLU A 19 12.38 -10.46 1.57
CA GLU A 19 11.59 -11.56 2.13
C GLU A 19 10.96 -12.46 1.04
N GLY A 20 11.26 -12.21 -0.24
CA GLY A 20 10.67 -12.93 -1.36
C GLY A 20 9.22 -12.52 -1.68
N LEU A 21 8.75 -11.40 -1.12
CA LEU A 21 7.43 -10.85 -1.35
C LEU A 21 7.47 -9.81 -2.47
N SER A 22 6.34 -9.62 -3.15
CA SER A 22 6.19 -8.57 -4.17
C SER A 22 4.95 -7.73 -3.87
N VAL A 23 5.07 -6.42 -4.11
CA VAL A 23 3.98 -5.46 -3.94
C VAL A 23 3.47 -5.08 -5.32
N THR A 24 2.16 -5.17 -5.52
CA THR A 24 1.53 -4.77 -6.80
C THR A 24 1.55 -3.24 -6.95
N GLU A 25 1.58 -2.76 -8.19
CA GLU A 25 1.47 -1.32 -8.47
C GLU A 25 0.20 -0.71 -7.86
N THR A 26 -0.93 -1.43 -7.91
CA THR A 26 -2.19 -1.02 -7.29
C THR A 26 -2.05 -0.80 -5.78
N CYS A 27 -1.33 -1.69 -5.07
CA CYS A 27 -1.08 -1.52 -3.65
C CYS A 27 -0.21 -0.28 -3.37
N LYS A 28 0.79 -0.01 -4.21
CA LYS A 28 1.63 1.20 -4.12
C LYS A 28 0.83 2.48 -4.36
N GLU A 29 -0.06 2.49 -5.35
CA GLU A 29 -0.94 3.63 -5.62
C GLU A 29 -1.90 3.90 -4.45
N LEU A 30 -2.50 2.86 -3.88
CA LEU A 30 -3.38 2.98 -2.72
C LEU A 30 -2.60 3.48 -1.48
N CYS A 31 -1.39 2.97 -1.24
CA CYS A 31 -0.51 3.48 -0.18
C CYS A 31 -0.16 4.96 -0.37
N ARG A 32 0.14 5.37 -1.61
CA ARG A 32 0.44 6.77 -1.93
C ARG A 32 -0.75 7.67 -1.60
N LYS A 33 -1.96 7.29 -2.02
CA LYS A 33 -3.20 8.03 -1.72
C LYS A 33 -3.45 8.12 -0.21
N LEU A 34 -3.24 7.03 0.52
CA LEU A 34 -3.41 7.00 1.98
C LEU A 34 -2.42 7.95 2.68
N LEU A 35 -1.14 7.88 2.33
CA LEU A 35 -0.09 8.72 2.93
C LEU A 35 -0.19 10.19 2.52
N ALA A 36 -0.82 10.48 1.38
CA ALA A 36 -1.16 11.84 0.95
C ALA A 36 -2.44 12.38 1.62
N GLY A 37 -3.20 11.54 2.34
CA GLY A 37 -4.47 11.91 2.96
C GLY A 37 -5.64 11.99 1.96
N GLU A 38 -5.49 11.44 0.76
CA GLU A 38 -6.53 11.43 -0.28
C GLU A 38 -7.60 10.36 -0.05
N ILE A 39 -7.24 9.29 0.67
CA ILE A 39 -8.17 8.24 1.12
C ILE A 39 -7.99 7.97 2.61
N THR A 40 -9.03 7.45 3.24
CA THR A 40 -8.95 7.00 4.64
C THR A 40 -8.36 5.60 4.76
N LEU A 41 -7.96 5.22 5.98
CA LEU A 41 -7.50 3.87 6.25
C LEU A 41 -8.61 2.84 5.98
N GLU A 42 -9.86 3.15 6.30
CA GLU A 42 -11.01 2.28 6.05
C GLU A 42 -11.20 2.03 4.54
N GLN A 43 -11.07 3.08 3.73
CA GLN A 43 -11.12 2.98 2.27
C GLN A 43 -9.96 2.14 1.73
N TYR A 44 -8.74 2.34 2.24
CA TYR A 44 -7.58 1.53 1.89
C TYR A 44 -7.81 0.04 2.20
N LEU A 45 -8.26 -0.26 3.43
CA LEU A 45 -8.50 -1.63 3.89
C LEU A 45 -9.59 -2.33 3.07
N ALA A 46 -10.64 -1.62 2.67
CA ALA A 46 -11.69 -2.17 1.80
C ALA A 46 -11.16 -2.63 0.42
N HIS A 47 -10.04 -2.08 -0.05
CA HIS A 47 -9.42 -2.48 -1.31
C HIS A 47 -8.44 -3.65 -1.18
N ILE A 48 -7.78 -3.80 -0.03
CA ILE A 48 -6.71 -4.79 0.17
C ILE A 48 -7.15 -6.02 0.97
N ILE A 49 -8.21 -5.90 1.77
CA ILE A 49 -8.83 -7.04 2.45
C ILE A 49 -9.93 -7.53 1.50
N PRO A 50 -9.78 -8.70 0.86
CA PRO A 50 -10.92 -9.30 0.16
C PRO A 50 -12.05 -9.43 1.18
N GLU A 51 -13.27 -9.01 0.83
CA GLU A 51 -14.44 -9.29 1.65
C GLU A 51 -14.32 -10.75 2.07
N ARG A 52 -14.31 -11.00 3.39
CA ARG A 52 -14.30 -12.36 3.93
C ARG A 52 -15.59 -13.00 3.42
N GLY A 53 -15.51 -13.58 2.23
CA GLY A 53 -16.54 -14.43 1.70
C GLY A 53 -16.65 -15.56 2.68
N GLU A 54 -17.77 -15.61 3.39
CA GLU A 54 -18.27 -16.78 4.07
C GLU A 54 -18.07 -17.98 3.13
N ARG A 55 -17.12 -18.85 3.47
CA ARG A 55 -16.96 -20.19 2.90
C ARG A 55 -16.69 -21.15 4.04
#